data_AF-H1G465-F1
#
_entry.id   AF-H1G465-F1
#
_cell.length_a   1.000
_cell.length_b   1.000
_cell.length_c   1.000
_cell.angle_alpha   90.00
_cell.angle_beta   90.00
_cell.angle_gamma   90.00
#
_symmetry.space_group_name_H-M   'P 1'
#
loop_
_entity.id
_entity.type
_entity.pdbx_description
1 polymer ?
#
loop_
_entity_poly.entity_id
_entity_poly.type
_entity_poly.pdbx_seq_one_letter_code
_entity_poly.pdbx_strand_id
1 'polypeptide(L)'
;MLRASLPVGGQGRTLYQECHPQAKYANREIQEAFLKRLSEVLPAGVCPVIVTDAGFKKPWFRAVEALGWDWVGRARGLVQMTRPGEDTWLNTRQLGCLLDENQPTYMGAFAMTRDDSLVCQVYGLRKTLQGRIHATRSGQRAQSSQSRAHAAGKREPWVIATSLPE
;
A
#
# COMPACT_ATOMS: atom_id res chain seq x y z
N MET A 1 -15.33 -6.95 1.61
CA MET A 1 -15.44 -6.91 0.14
C MET A 1 -14.04 -6.74 -0.44
N LEU A 2 -13.69 -7.50 -1.46
CA LEU A 2 -12.54 -7.29 -2.34
C LEU A 2 -13.05 -6.93 -3.74
N ARG A 3 -12.41 -5.98 -4.41
CA ARG A 3 -12.82 -5.51 -5.74
C ARG A 3 -11.58 -5.16 -6.55
N ALA A 4 -11.54 -5.66 -7.78
CA ALA A 4 -10.61 -5.26 -8.82
C ALA A 4 -11.34 -4.36 -9.81
N SER A 5 -10.80 -3.17 -10.03
CA SER A 5 -11.35 -2.19 -10.97
C SER A 5 -10.26 -1.69 -11.91
N LEU A 6 -10.62 -1.51 -13.17
CA LEU A 6 -9.78 -0.90 -14.19
C LEU A 6 -10.07 0.61 -14.26
N PRO A 7 -9.06 1.49 -14.17
CA PRO A 7 -9.26 2.92 -14.40
C PRO A 7 -9.49 3.18 -15.90
N VAL A 8 -10.66 3.71 -16.27
CA VAL A 8 -11.04 4.07 -17.63
C VAL A 8 -11.69 5.46 -17.61
N GLY A 9 -11.10 6.43 -18.32
CA GLY A 9 -11.65 7.79 -18.41
C GLY A 9 -11.82 8.50 -17.06
N GLY A 10 -10.91 8.25 -16.11
CA GLY A 10 -10.97 8.83 -14.76
C GLY A 10 -11.93 8.11 -13.79
N GLN A 11 -12.55 7.00 -14.21
CA GLN A 11 -13.47 6.21 -13.37
C GLN A 11 -12.99 4.77 -13.23
N GLY A 12 -13.23 4.16 -12.07
CA GLY A 12 -12.96 2.73 -11.87
C GLY A 12 -14.11 1.86 -12.38
N ARG A 13 -13.86 1.04 -13.41
CA ARG A 13 -14.79 0.02 -13.91
C ARG A 13 -14.49 -1.31 -13.21
N THR A 14 -15.45 -1.83 -12.46
CA THR A 14 -15.28 -3.14 -11.78
C THR A 14 -15.15 -4.25 -12.80
N LEU A 15 -14.03 -4.98 -12.73
CA LEU A 15 -13.83 -6.21 -13.50
C LEU A 15 -14.33 -7.42 -12.71
N TYR A 16 -14.02 -7.44 -11.41
CA TYR A 16 -14.35 -8.55 -10.54
C TYR A 16 -14.48 -8.10 -9.09
N GLN A 17 -15.41 -8.70 -8.34
CA GLN A 17 -15.58 -8.41 -6.92
C GLN A 17 -16.11 -9.62 -6.15
N GLU A 18 -15.76 -9.68 -4.86
CA GLU A 18 -16.21 -10.71 -3.94
C GLU A 18 -16.62 -10.09 -2.59
N CYS A 19 -17.71 -10.59 -2.03
CA CYS A 19 -18.16 -10.23 -0.69
C CYS A 19 -17.82 -11.36 0.29
N HIS A 20 -17.11 -10.99 1.36
CA HIS A 20 -16.66 -11.90 2.41
C HIS A 20 -17.11 -11.38 3.77
N PRO A 21 -17.38 -12.26 4.76
CA PRO A 21 -17.65 -11.84 6.13
C PRO A 21 -16.53 -10.97 6.69
N GLN A 22 -16.87 -10.00 7.53
CA GLN A 22 -15.88 -9.08 8.12
C GLN A 22 -14.82 -9.81 8.96
N ALA A 23 -15.15 -10.95 9.56
CA ALA A 23 -14.21 -11.80 10.28
C ALA A 23 -13.03 -12.30 9.42
N LYS A 24 -13.19 -12.31 8.10
CA LYS A 24 -12.14 -12.71 7.15
C LYS A 24 -11.44 -11.51 6.50
N TYR A 25 -11.56 -10.32 7.09
CA TYR A 25 -10.85 -9.13 6.61
C TYR A 25 -9.34 -9.35 6.62
N ALA A 26 -8.67 -8.98 5.52
CA ALA A 26 -7.24 -9.17 5.31
C ALA A 26 -6.75 -10.63 5.45
N ASN A 27 -7.65 -11.62 5.29
CA ASN A 27 -7.27 -13.03 5.26
C ASN A 27 -6.49 -13.35 3.98
N ARG A 28 -5.33 -14.00 4.15
CA ARG A 28 -4.39 -14.34 3.08
C ARG A 28 -4.97 -15.31 2.05
N GLU A 29 -5.61 -16.38 2.49
CA GLU A 29 -6.16 -17.41 1.59
C GLU A 29 -7.24 -16.83 0.69
N ILE A 30 -8.09 -15.95 1.23
CA ILE A 30 -9.09 -15.23 0.44
C ILE A 30 -8.44 -14.28 -0.57
N GLN A 31 -7.39 -13.59 -0.17
CA GLN A 31 -6.65 -12.69 -1.04
C GLN A 31 -6.00 -13.45 -2.22
N GLU A 32 -5.37 -14.60 -1.95
CA GLU A 32 -4.78 -15.47 -2.98
C GLU A 32 -5.86 -16.06 -3.89
N ALA A 33 -6.96 -16.57 -3.33
CA ALA A 33 -8.09 -17.09 -4.09
C ALA A 33 -8.73 -16.02 -4.97
N PHE A 34 -8.83 -14.78 -4.47
CA PHE A 34 -9.31 -13.63 -5.24
C PHE A 34 -8.42 -13.35 -6.45
N LEU A 35 -7.09 -13.36 -6.29
CA LEU A 35 -6.15 -13.16 -7.40
C LEU A 35 -6.23 -14.28 -8.43
N LYS A 36 -6.36 -15.54 -7.98
CA LYS A 36 -6.57 -16.68 -8.88
C LYS A 36 -7.86 -16.55 -9.68
N ARG A 37 -8.98 -16.18 -9.05
CA ARG A 37 -10.23 -15.96 -9.79
C ARG A 37 -10.15 -14.76 -10.73
N LEU A 38 -9.44 -13.72 -10.33
CA LEU A 38 -9.20 -12.57 -11.20
C LEU A 38 -8.41 -12.98 -12.45
N SER A 39 -7.42 -13.87 -12.35
CA SER A 39 -6.64 -14.32 -13.52
C SER A 39 -7.48 -15.14 -14.51
N GLU A 40 -8.50 -15.85 -14.03
CA GLU A 40 -9.47 -16.58 -14.86
C GLU A 40 -10.45 -15.64 -15.58
N VAL A 41 -10.72 -14.46 -15.02
CA VAL A 41 -11.61 -13.44 -15.62
C VAL A 41 -10.89 -12.60 -16.67
N LEU A 42 -9.59 -12.37 -16.51
CA LEU A 42 -8.80 -11.56 -17.43
C LEU A 42 -8.56 -12.34 -18.75
N PRO A 43 -8.49 -11.64 -19.90
CA PRO A 43 -8.11 -12.27 -21.16
C PRO A 43 -6.74 -12.96 -21.07
N ALA A 44 -6.58 -14.05 -21.82
CA ALA A 44 -5.31 -14.78 -21.87
C ALA A 44 -4.15 -13.87 -22.32
N GLY A 45 -3.00 -14.01 -21.67
CA GLY A 45 -1.78 -13.25 -21.98
C GLY A 45 -1.72 -11.84 -21.36
N VAL A 46 -2.73 -11.42 -20.60
CA VAL A 46 -2.70 -10.13 -19.89
C VAL A 46 -1.93 -10.25 -18.58
N CYS A 47 -0.90 -9.43 -18.42
CA CYS A 47 -0.15 -9.26 -17.17
C CYS A 47 -0.40 -7.86 -16.60
N PRO A 48 -1.41 -7.67 -15.73
CA PRO A 48 -1.74 -6.37 -15.18
C PRO A 48 -0.73 -5.89 -14.14
N VAL A 49 -0.69 -4.57 -13.93
CA VAL A 49 -0.07 -3.95 -12.74
C VAL A 49 -1.15 -3.75 -11.67
N ILE A 50 -1.03 -4.46 -10.56
CA ILE A 50 -1.99 -4.43 -9.45
C ILE A 50 -1.65 -3.28 -8.48
N VAL A 51 -2.51 -2.26 -8.42
CA VAL A 51 -2.35 -1.11 -7.51
C VAL A 51 -3.18 -1.30 -6.24
N THR A 52 -2.54 -1.28 -5.06
CA THR A 52 -3.20 -1.53 -3.78
C THR A 52 -2.77 -0.56 -2.66
N ASP A 53 -3.71 -0.21 -1.77
CA ASP A 53 -3.42 0.60 -0.58
C ASP A 53 -2.82 -0.26 0.56
N ALA A 54 -2.43 0.37 1.66
CA ALA A 54 -1.64 -0.23 2.75
C ALA A 54 -2.31 -1.37 3.54
N GLY A 55 -3.53 -1.76 3.18
CA GLY A 55 -4.20 -2.95 3.70
C GLY A 55 -3.62 -4.26 3.16
N PHE A 56 -2.90 -4.22 2.04
CA PHE A 56 -2.25 -5.38 1.44
C PHE A 56 -0.77 -5.45 1.84
N LYS A 57 -0.27 -6.67 2.09
CA LYS A 57 1.03 -6.91 2.72
C LYS A 57 1.88 -7.87 1.88
N LYS A 58 3.12 -8.17 2.30
CA LYS A 58 4.06 -9.04 1.58
C LYS A 58 3.43 -10.29 0.93
N PRO A 59 2.58 -11.10 1.62
CA PRO A 59 1.99 -12.28 0.98
C PRO A 59 1.14 -11.96 -0.26
N TRP A 60 0.43 -10.82 -0.25
CA TRP A 60 -0.32 -10.35 -1.42
C TRP A 60 0.61 -10.06 -2.60
N PHE A 61 1.71 -9.34 -2.37
CA PHE A 61 2.65 -9.00 -3.43
C PHE A 61 3.32 -10.24 -4.02
N ARG A 62 3.73 -11.19 -3.17
CA ARG A 62 4.24 -12.50 -3.61
C ARG A 62 3.22 -13.28 -4.45
N ALA A 63 1.95 -13.23 -4.06
CA ALA A 63 0.89 -13.90 -4.82
C ALA A 63 0.65 -13.24 -6.18
N VAL A 64 0.80 -11.92 -6.29
CA VAL A 64 0.76 -11.20 -7.57
C VAL A 64 1.95 -11.60 -8.45
N GLU A 65 3.17 -11.59 -7.90
CA GLU A 65 4.38 -12.01 -8.63
C GLU A 65 4.30 -13.46 -9.11
N ALA A 66 3.72 -14.36 -8.31
CA ALA A 66 3.52 -15.77 -8.66
C ALA A 66 2.59 -15.98 -9.88
N LEU A 67 1.76 -14.99 -10.22
CA LEU A 67 0.94 -14.97 -11.43
C LEU A 67 1.66 -14.35 -12.64
N GLY A 68 2.93 -13.94 -12.48
CA GLY A 68 3.68 -13.22 -13.51
C GLY A 68 3.21 -11.78 -13.70
N TRP A 69 2.60 -11.19 -12.67
CA TRP A 69 2.05 -9.83 -12.68
C TRP A 69 2.91 -8.89 -11.87
N ASP A 70 2.77 -7.60 -12.14
CA ASP A 70 3.44 -6.53 -11.40
C ASP A 70 2.52 -5.90 -10.36
N TRP A 71 3.10 -5.21 -9.38
CA TRP A 71 2.35 -4.55 -8.33
C TRP A 71 2.91 -3.18 -7.96
N VAL A 72 2.01 -2.33 -7.48
CA VAL A 72 2.31 -1.06 -6.81
C VAL A 72 1.52 -1.05 -5.51
N GLY A 73 2.22 -0.97 -4.39
CA GLY A 73 1.64 -1.07 -3.05
C GLY A 73 2.05 0.08 -2.17
N ARG A 74 1.14 0.58 -1.33
CA ARG A 74 1.52 1.55 -0.29
C ARG A 74 2.05 0.83 0.95
N ALA A 75 3.31 1.06 1.31
CA ALA A 75 3.83 0.72 2.63
C ALA A 75 3.39 1.76 3.66
N ARG A 76 3.04 1.31 4.87
CA ARG A 76 2.56 2.21 5.94
C ARG A 76 2.88 1.67 7.34
N GLY A 77 3.07 2.60 8.27
CA GLY A 77 3.20 2.31 9.70
C GLY A 77 4.53 1.64 10.01
N LEU A 78 4.46 0.49 10.67
CA LEU A 78 5.62 -0.26 11.16
C LEU A 78 6.27 -1.18 10.12
N VAL A 79 5.84 -1.12 8.85
CA VAL A 79 6.55 -1.82 7.77
C VAL A 79 7.99 -1.32 7.74
N GLN A 80 8.93 -2.24 7.96
CA GLN A 80 10.37 -1.98 7.95
C GLN A 80 10.95 -2.31 6.59
N MET A 81 11.86 -1.44 6.14
CA MET A 81 12.59 -1.59 4.90
C MET A 81 14.07 -1.23 5.14
N THR A 82 14.97 -1.87 4.38
CA THR A 82 16.41 -1.58 4.39
C THR A 82 16.91 -1.54 2.95
N ARG A 83 18.00 -0.83 2.68
CA ARG A 83 18.68 -0.95 1.39
C ARG A 83 19.37 -2.33 1.31
N PRO A 84 19.47 -2.95 0.12
CA PRO A 84 20.21 -4.19 -0.04
C PRO A 84 21.64 -4.05 0.48
N GLY A 85 22.06 -4.96 1.38
CA GLY A 85 23.38 -4.94 2.00
C GLY A 85 23.50 -4.06 3.26
N GLU A 86 22.44 -3.39 3.70
CA GLU A 86 22.42 -2.62 4.95
C GLU A 86 21.70 -3.34 6.09
N ASP A 87 22.23 -3.20 7.30
CA ASP A 87 21.63 -3.74 8.54
C ASP A 87 20.62 -2.79 9.20
N THR A 88 20.51 -1.56 8.71
CA THR A 88 19.66 -0.53 9.32
C THR A 88 18.25 -0.58 8.76
N TRP A 89 17.33 -1.15 9.53
CA TRP A 89 15.91 -1.23 9.17
C TRP A 89 15.14 0.01 9.62
N LEU A 90 14.61 0.75 8.65
CA LEU A 90 13.80 1.93 8.88
C LEU A 90 12.33 1.63 8.62
N ASN A 91 11.46 2.07 9.54
CA ASN A 91 10.02 2.05 9.26
C ASN A 91 9.62 3.22 8.35
N THR A 92 8.41 3.15 7.80
CA THR A 92 7.92 4.19 6.87
C THR A 92 7.96 5.61 7.42
N ARG A 93 7.79 5.82 8.73
CA ARG A 93 7.87 7.16 9.34
C ARG A 93 9.30 7.67 9.37
N GLN A 94 10.26 6.81 9.70
CA GLN A 94 11.68 7.15 9.69
C GLN A 94 12.16 7.46 8.28
N LEU A 95 11.74 6.67 7.28
CA LEU A 95 11.99 6.96 5.87
C LEU A 95 11.45 8.34 5.47
N GLY A 96 10.28 8.72 5.99
CA GLY A 96 9.71 10.05 5.78
C GLY A 96 10.58 11.21 6.24
N CYS A 97 11.41 11.01 7.26
CA CYS A 97 12.33 12.04 7.75
C CYS A 97 13.47 12.33 6.76
N LEU A 98 13.73 11.40 5.82
CA LEU A 98 14.77 11.52 4.79
C LEU A 98 14.27 12.20 3.50
N LEU A 99 12.98 12.55 3.43
CA LEU A 99 12.35 13.09 2.23
C LEU A 99 12.16 14.60 2.33
N ASP A 100 12.38 15.30 1.23
CA ASP A 100 11.99 16.70 1.10
C ASP A 100 10.46 16.86 1.07
N GLU A 101 9.99 18.03 1.52
CA GLU A 101 8.55 18.31 1.54
C GLU A 101 7.99 18.51 0.13
N ASN A 102 6.85 17.86 -0.13
CA ASN A 102 6.09 17.87 -1.39
C ASN A 102 6.87 17.44 -2.63
N GLN A 103 8.03 16.79 -2.48
CA GLN A 103 8.81 16.27 -3.58
C GLN A 103 8.70 14.74 -3.65
N PRO A 104 8.05 14.19 -4.69
CA PRO A 104 8.13 12.77 -4.98
C PRO A 104 9.59 12.39 -5.26
N THR A 105 10.11 11.42 -4.52
CA THR A 105 11.52 11.03 -4.57
C THR A 105 11.62 9.53 -4.79
N TYR A 106 12.34 9.12 -5.81
CA TYR A 106 12.78 7.73 -5.94
C TYR A 106 13.91 7.48 -4.95
N MET A 107 13.73 6.48 -4.08
CA MET A 107 14.68 6.17 -3.00
C MET A 107 15.65 5.04 -3.40
N GLY A 108 15.38 4.34 -4.52
CA GLY A 108 16.13 3.17 -4.97
C GLY A 108 15.47 1.86 -4.56
N ALA A 109 16.23 0.77 -4.72
CA ALA A 109 15.84 -0.57 -4.31
C ALA A 109 15.90 -0.73 -2.78
N PHE A 110 14.89 -1.40 -2.23
CA PHE A 110 14.80 -1.78 -0.82
C PHE A 110 14.36 -3.22 -0.67
N ALA A 111 14.81 -3.86 0.41
CA ALA A 111 14.27 -5.09 0.93
C ALA A 111 13.17 -4.79 1.97
N MET A 112 11.99 -5.35 1.80
CA MET A 112 10.87 -5.26 2.75
C MET A 112 10.80 -6.52 3.62
N THR A 113 10.57 -6.32 4.93
CA THR A 113 10.55 -7.35 6.00
C THR A 113 11.90 -8.05 6.22
N ARG A 114 12.25 -8.28 7.50
CA ARG A 114 13.51 -8.91 7.92
C ARG A 114 13.61 -10.37 7.47
N ASP A 115 12.53 -11.12 7.66
CA ASP A 115 12.47 -12.55 7.34
C ASP A 115 11.80 -12.74 5.98
N ASP A 116 12.47 -13.46 5.06
CA ASP A 116 12.04 -13.62 3.65
C ASP A 116 11.81 -12.24 2.99
N SER A 117 12.92 -11.54 2.75
CA SER A 117 12.90 -10.18 2.21
C SER A 117 12.30 -10.14 0.80
N LEU A 118 11.38 -9.22 0.56
CA LEU A 118 10.90 -8.87 -0.77
C LEU A 118 11.66 -7.63 -1.28
N VAL A 119 12.49 -7.80 -2.30
CA VAL A 119 13.21 -6.68 -2.94
C VAL A 119 12.24 -5.97 -3.89
N CYS A 120 12.17 -4.64 -3.78
CA CYS A 120 11.26 -3.81 -4.55
C CYS A 120 11.83 -2.39 -4.70
N GLN A 121 11.35 -1.66 -5.71
CA GLN A 121 11.67 -0.24 -5.87
C GLN A 121 10.80 0.61 -4.94
N VAL A 122 11.37 1.66 -4.35
CA VAL A 122 10.68 2.50 -3.37
C VAL A 122 10.65 3.96 -3.79
N TYR A 123 9.46 4.54 -3.71
CA TYR A 123 9.20 5.96 -3.89
C TYR A 123 8.65 6.56 -2.60
N GLY A 124 9.15 7.73 -2.23
CA GLY A 124 8.74 8.48 -1.06
C GLY A 124 8.08 9.81 -1.41
N LEU A 125 7.07 10.21 -0.65
CA LEU A 125 6.52 11.56 -0.66
C LEU A 125 6.09 11.99 0.75
N ARG A 126 6.72 13.04 1.28
CA ARG A 126 6.28 13.70 2.51
C ARG A 126 5.48 14.94 2.16
N LYS A 127 4.20 15.00 2.54
CA LYS A 127 3.34 16.17 2.28
C LYS A 127 3.41 17.17 3.41
N THR A 128 3.37 18.46 3.09
CA THR A 128 3.19 19.52 4.10
C THR A 128 1.84 19.35 4.79
N LEU A 129 1.84 19.51 6.11
CA LEU A 129 0.63 19.39 6.92
C LEU A 129 -0.28 20.61 6.72
N GLN A 130 -1.51 20.38 6.29
CA GLN A 130 -2.49 21.44 6.03
C GLN A 130 -3.24 21.93 7.29
N GLY A 131 -2.77 21.59 8.50
CA GLY A 131 -3.41 22.03 9.76
C GLY A 131 -4.85 21.54 10.00
N ARG A 132 -5.36 20.58 9.20
CA ARG A 132 -6.75 20.09 9.30
C ARG A 132 -7.00 19.44 10.67
N ILE A 133 -8.12 19.82 11.31
CA ILE A 133 -8.56 19.30 12.60
C ILE A 133 -9.99 18.79 12.47
N HIS A 134 -10.25 17.62 13.02
CA HIS A 134 -11.61 17.13 13.19
C HIS A 134 -12.25 17.81 14.41
N ALA A 135 -13.27 18.64 14.16
CA ALA A 135 -14.01 19.35 15.19
C ALA A 135 -15.28 18.57 15.59
N THR A 136 -15.64 18.62 16.87
CA THR A 136 -16.92 18.14 17.39
C THR A 136 -18.04 19.11 16.99
N ARG A 137 -19.30 18.73 17.24
CA ARG A 137 -20.47 19.62 17.06
C ARG A 137 -20.36 20.95 17.82
N SER A 138 -19.60 20.97 18.92
CA SER A 138 -19.32 22.16 19.74
C SER A 138 -18.09 22.96 19.27
N GLY A 139 -17.51 22.63 18.11
CA GLY A 139 -16.33 23.31 17.56
C GLY A 139 -15.00 22.94 18.23
N GLN A 140 -15.01 22.06 19.23
CA GLN A 140 -13.81 21.63 19.95
C GLN A 140 -13.06 20.54 19.18
N ARG A 141 -11.74 20.41 19.41
CA ARG A 141 -10.96 19.33 18.81
C ARG A 141 -11.44 17.97 19.30
N ALA A 142 -11.85 17.09 18.38
CA ALA A 142 -12.29 15.74 18.71
C ALA A 142 -11.14 14.90 19.28
N GLN A 143 -11.37 14.31 20.45
CA GLN A 143 -10.38 13.54 21.22
C GLN A 143 -10.59 12.02 21.17
N SER A 144 -11.53 11.53 20.36
CA SER A 144 -11.78 10.09 20.22
C SER A 144 -10.54 9.36 19.67
N SER A 145 -10.41 8.08 20.01
CA SER A 145 -9.33 7.20 19.53
C SER A 145 -9.23 7.21 18.00
N GLN A 146 -10.38 7.11 17.32
CA GLN A 146 -10.46 7.18 15.85
C GLN A 146 -9.97 8.53 15.31
N SER A 147 -10.40 9.65 15.90
CA SER A 147 -9.97 10.99 15.50
C SER A 147 -8.44 11.14 15.59
N ARG A 148 -7.86 10.68 16.71
CA ARG A 148 -6.41 10.70 16.93
C ARG A 148 -5.66 9.78 15.96
N ALA A 149 -6.17 8.59 15.68
CA ALA A 149 -5.57 7.66 14.72
C ALA A 149 -5.56 8.23 13.30
N HIS A 150 -6.65 8.86 12.87
CA HIS A 150 -6.71 9.55 11.58
C HIS A 150 -5.74 10.73 11.52
N ALA A 151 -5.67 11.55 12.57
CA ALA A 151 -4.74 12.67 12.65
C ALA A 151 -3.28 12.20 12.57
N ALA A 152 -2.91 11.13 13.28
CA ALA A 152 -1.58 10.53 13.19
C ALA A 152 -1.29 9.99 11.78
N GLY A 153 -2.26 9.28 11.17
CA GLY A 153 -2.11 8.75 9.81
C GLY A 153 -1.96 9.81 8.72
N LYS A 154 -2.51 11.01 8.91
CA LYS A 154 -2.32 12.14 7.98
C LYS A 154 -0.92 12.73 8.01
N ARG A 155 -0.15 12.46 9.07
CA ARG A 155 1.26 12.87 9.21
C ARG A 155 2.24 11.84 8.67
N GLU A 156 1.76 10.66 8.30
CA GLU A 156 2.62 9.63 7.75
C GLU A 156 2.97 9.95 6.28
N PRO A 157 4.25 9.78 5.90
CA PRO A 157 4.64 9.91 4.51
C PRO A 157 3.95 8.86 3.66
N TRP A 158 3.92 9.10 2.36
CA TRP A 158 3.56 8.09 1.39
C TRP A 158 4.84 7.36 1.01
N VAL A 159 4.93 6.08 1.35
CA VAL A 159 5.98 5.18 0.89
C VAL A 159 5.29 4.19 -0.05
N ILE A 160 5.67 4.23 -1.31
CA ILE A 160 5.16 3.34 -2.36
C ILE A 160 6.26 2.35 -2.68
N ALA A 161 5.92 1.07 -2.68
CA ALA A 161 6.77 -0.03 -3.09
C ALA A 161 6.24 -0.62 -4.41
N THR A 162 7.10 -1.09 -5.29
CA THR A 162 6.70 -1.69 -6.56
C THR A 162 7.68 -2.74 -7.07
N SER A 163 7.19 -3.74 -7.80
CA SER A 163 8.01 -4.70 -8.55
C SER A 163 8.54 -4.14 -9.87
N LEU A 164 7.99 -3.02 -10.36
CA LEU A 164 8.37 -2.45 -11.64
C LEU A 164 9.83 -2.00 -11.63
N PRO A 165 10.54 -2.14 -12.77
CA PRO A 165 11.89 -1.57 -12.93
C PRO A 165 11.85 -0.03 -12.89
N GLU A 166 13.02 0.58 -12.70
CA GLU A 166 13.21 2.03 -12.76
C GLU A 166 12.94 2.60 -14.17
#